data_AF-A0AAW1ITZ1-F1
#
_entry.id   AF-A0AAW1ITZ1-F1
#
_cell.length_a   1.000
_cell.length_b   1.000
_cell.length_c   1.000
_cell.angle_alpha   90.00
_cell.angle_beta   90.00
_cell.angle_gamma   90.00
#
_symmetry.space_group_name_H-M   'P 1'
#
loop_
_entity.id
_entity.type
_entity.pdbx_description
1 polymer ?
#
loop_
_entity_poly.entity_id
_entity_poly.type
_entity_poly.pdbx_seq_one_letter_code
_entity_poly.pdbx_strand_id
1 'polypeptide(L)'
;MAKEYKSLHPLKFYRDYLAHGVRPDGRELTKFRPIVVNAGSISTSDGSAVAKIGKTTVVCGIKAELARPKAESPDQGFVIPNVELPPLCSQQFKPGPPSDHAQVTTKQKINWYGVCMPTWCVSITMDRL
;
A
#
# COMPACT_ATOMS: atom_id res chain seq x y z
N MET A 1 16.22 -21.19 19.45
CA MET A 1 15.83 -20.69 20.79
C MET A 1 14.72 -19.62 20.73
N ALA A 2 14.97 -18.40 20.20
CA ALA A 2 13.99 -17.30 20.28
C ALA A 2 12.73 -17.48 19.38
N LYS A 3 12.86 -18.17 18.23
CA LYS A 3 11.73 -18.45 17.34
C LYS A 3 10.79 -19.53 17.90
N GLU A 4 11.31 -20.60 18.51
CA GLU A 4 10.45 -21.63 19.12
C GLU A 4 9.65 -21.05 20.30
N TYR A 5 10.30 -20.25 21.15
CA TYR A 5 9.64 -19.63 22.30
C TYR A 5 8.49 -18.67 21.88
N LYS A 6 8.69 -17.91 20.80
CA LYS A 6 7.64 -17.07 20.21
C LYS A 6 6.42 -17.88 19.77
N SER A 7 6.63 -19.08 19.23
CA SER A 7 5.55 -19.94 18.76
C SER A 7 4.77 -20.59 19.92
N LEU A 8 5.43 -20.89 21.03
CA LEU A 8 4.83 -21.54 22.19
C LEU A 8 4.06 -20.55 23.07
N HIS A 9 4.62 -19.37 23.35
CA HIS A 9 4.01 -18.37 24.23
C HIS A 9 4.14 -16.96 23.65
N PRO A 10 3.33 -16.59 22.64
CA PRO A 10 3.45 -15.30 21.96
C PRO A 10 3.23 -14.11 22.90
N LEU A 11 2.23 -14.19 23.79
CA LEU A 11 1.90 -13.09 24.71
C LEU A 11 3.01 -12.82 25.71
N LYS A 12 3.60 -13.87 26.29
CA LYS A 12 4.69 -13.74 27.26
C LYS A 12 5.93 -13.17 26.59
N PHE A 13 6.30 -13.73 25.43
CA PHE A 13 7.39 -13.21 24.61
C PHE A 13 7.26 -11.71 24.37
N TYR A 14 6.15 -11.22 23.82
CA TYR A 14 6.02 -9.79 23.54
C TYR A 14 5.99 -8.92 24.81
N ARG A 15 5.43 -9.41 25.93
CA ARG A 15 5.44 -8.67 27.21
C ARG A 15 6.85 -8.48 27.76
N ASP A 16 7.70 -9.50 27.68
CA ASP A 16 9.08 -9.43 28.15
C ASP A 16 9.86 -8.38 27.33
N TYR A 17 9.70 -8.38 26.00
CA TYR A 17 10.31 -7.37 25.12
C TYR A 17 9.82 -5.94 25.40
N LEU A 18 8.53 -5.79 25.69
CA LEU A 18 7.96 -4.49 26.08
C LEU A 18 8.52 -4.01 27.42
N ALA A 19 8.70 -4.90 28.41
CA ALA A 19 9.30 -4.57 29.70
C ALA A 19 10.77 -4.09 29.56
N HIS A 20 11.51 -4.66 28.59
CA HIS A 20 12.87 -4.22 28.25
C HIS A 20 12.92 -3.01 27.31
N GLY A 21 11.77 -2.48 26.85
CA GLY A 21 11.72 -1.31 25.97
C GLY A 21 12.26 -1.56 24.55
N VAL A 22 12.43 -2.83 24.14
CA VAL A 22 13.05 -3.20 22.86
C VAL A 22 12.07 -4.07 22.07
N ARG A 23 11.93 -3.80 20.77
CA ARG A 23 11.12 -4.65 19.88
C ARG A 23 11.89 -5.95 19.57
N PRO A 24 11.21 -7.05 19.21
CA PRO A 24 11.88 -8.31 18.81
C PRO A 24 12.85 -8.20 17.63
N ASP A 25 12.78 -7.10 16.87
CA ASP A 25 13.71 -6.79 15.77
C ASP A 25 14.98 -6.03 16.26
N GLY A 26 15.14 -5.81 17.57
CA GLY A 26 16.25 -5.05 18.15
C GLY A 26 16.12 -3.52 18.03
N ARG A 27 14.93 -3.02 17.70
CA ARG A 27 14.65 -1.59 17.50
C ARG A 27 13.97 -0.99 18.73
N GLU A 28 14.19 0.31 18.96
CA GLU A 28 13.42 1.09 19.92
C GLU A 28 11.93 1.12 19.56
N LEU A 29 11.08 1.39 20.56
CA LEU A 29 9.63 1.41 20.38
C LEU A 29 9.16 2.48 19.38
N THR A 30 9.84 3.63 19.36
CA THR A 30 9.53 4.78 18.49
C THR A 30 10.14 4.69 17.09
N LYS A 31 11.11 3.79 16.88
CA LYS A 31 11.89 3.73 15.63
C LYS A 31 11.22 2.88 14.55
N PHE A 32 10.94 3.50 13.41
CA PHE A 32 10.40 2.82 12.23
C PHE A 32 11.44 1.90 11.56
N ARG A 33 10.96 1.01 10.66
CA ARG A 33 11.87 0.25 9.79
C ARG A 33 12.50 1.22 8.79
N PRO A 34 13.73 0.97 8.31
CA PRO A 34 14.32 1.79 7.26
C PRO A 34 13.41 1.76 6.02
N ILE A 35 13.12 2.95 5.50
CA ILE A 35 12.27 3.17 4.34
C ILE A 35 13.18 3.65 3.21
N VAL A 36 13.10 2.98 2.06
CA VAL A 36 13.77 3.38 0.83
C VAL A 36 12.70 3.53 -0.23
N VAL A 37 12.65 4.69 -0.87
CA VAL A 37 11.70 4.95 -1.96
C VAL A 37 12.50 5.27 -3.21
N ASN A 38 12.19 4.56 -4.29
CA ASN A 38 12.73 4.81 -5.61
C ASN A 38 11.58 5.19 -6.53
N ALA A 39 11.56 6.43 -7.02
CA ALA A 39 10.56 6.92 -7.97
C ALA A 39 11.09 6.77 -9.40
N GLY A 40 10.21 6.45 -10.37
CA GLY A 40 10.59 6.27 -11.77
C GLY A 40 11.29 4.94 -12.06
N SER A 41 11.02 3.88 -11.28
CA SER A 41 11.65 2.57 -11.47
C SER A 41 11.16 1.80 -12.69
N ILE A 42 10.00 2.15 -13.23
CA ILE A 42 9.36 1.50 -14.40
C ILE A 42 9.16 2.56 -15.47
N SER A 43 9.76 2.34 -16.64
CA SER A 43 9.73 3.27 -17.78
C SER A 43 8.44 3.19 -18.62
N THR A 44 7.65 2.12 -18.48
CA THR A 44 6.43 1.89 -19.26
C THR A 44 5.17 2.54 -18.67
N SER A 45 5.27 3.08 -17.45
CA SER A 45 4.17 3.72 -16.72
C SER A 45 4.39 5.23 -16.62
N ASP A 46 3.31 6.02 -16.69
CA ASP A 46 3.37 7.48 -16.55
C ASP A 46 3.96 7.92 -15.20
N GLY A 47 3.71 7.13 -14.16
CA GLY A 47 4.37 7.28 -12.87
C GLY A 47 4.62 5.93 -12.23
N SER A 48 5.80 5.75 -11.64
CA SER A 48 6.11 4.55 -10.86
C SER A 48 6.87 4.87 -9.59
N ALA A 49 6.67 4.03 -8.58
CA ALA A 49 7.44 4.08 -7.35
C ALA A 49 7.60 2.68 -6.76
N VAL A 50 8.81 2.37 -6.30
CA VAL A 50 9.12 1.18 -5.51
C VAL A 50 9.49 1.63 -4.11
N ALA A 51 8.68 1.25 -3.13
CA ALA A 51 8.92 1.55 -1.72
C ALA A 51 9.29 0.26 -0.98
N LYS A 52 10.43 0.28 -0.30
CA LYS A 52 10.91 -0.82 0.54
C LYS A 52 10.94 -0.40 1.99
N ILE A 53 10.19 -1.12 2.83
CA ILE A 53 10.10 -0.92 4.27
C ILE A 53 10.67 -2.17 4.95
N GLY A 54 11.97 -2.15 5.25
CA GLY A 54 12.69 -3.31 5.77
C GLY A 54 12.62 -4.52 4.83
N LYS A 55 11.77 -5.51 5.17
CA LYS A 55 11.56 -6.75 4.38
C LYS A 55 10.32 -6.71 3.47
N THR A 56 9.52 -5.65 3.56
CA THR A 56 8.32 -5.48 2.74
C THR A 56 8.66 -4.57 1.57
N THR A 57 8.39 -5.01 0.35
CA THR A 57 8.53 -4.20 -0.86
C THR A 57 7.15 -4.02 -1.48
N VAL A 58 6.83 -2.78 -1.85
CA VAL A 58 5.60 -2.41 -2.55
C VAL A 58 5.99 -1.73 -3.85
N VAL A 59 5.36 -2.15 -4.93
CA VAL A 59 5.52 -1.53 -6.25
C VAL A 59 4.19 -0.87 -6.60
N CYS A 60 4.26 0.40 -6.97
CA CYS A 60 3.12 1.20 -7.41
C CYS A 60 3.40 1.70 -8.82
N GLY A 61 2.40 1.58 -9.69
CA GLY A 61 2.38 2.16 -11.02
C GLY A 61 1.11 2.95 -11.21
N ILE A 62 1.21 4.10 -11.87
CA ILE A 62 0.12 4.95 -12.28
C ILE A 62 0.09 4.92 -13.81
N LYS A 63 -1.10 4.71 -14.35
CA LYS A 63 -1.37 4.79 -15.78
C LYS A 63 -2.51 5.78 -15.98
N ALA A 64 -2.28 6.80 -16.79
CA ALA A 64 -3.28 7.77 -17.18
C ALA A 64 -3.90 7.35 -18.53
N GLU A 65 -5.22 7.26 -18.58
CA GLU A 65 -5.96 6.96 -19.81
C GLU A 65 -7.10 7.97 -19.97
N LEU A 66 -7.34 8.39 -21.21
CA LEU A 66 -8.49 9.23 -21.54
C LEU A 66 -9.74 8.35 -21.56
N ALA A 67 -10.63 8.57 -20.59
CA ALA A 67 -11.91 7.89 -20.48
C ALA A 67 -13.07 8.89 -20.52
N ARG A 68 -14.24 8.45 -20.98
CA ARG A 68 -15.45 9.26 -20.86
C ARG A 68 -15.83 9.39 -19.39
N PRO A 69 -16.13 10.61 -18.90
CA PRO A 69 -16.56 10.80 -17.52
C PRO A 69 -17.90 10.11 -17.28
N LYS A 70 -18.24 9.88 -16.01
CA LYS A 70 -19.52 9.28 -15.63
C LYS A 70 -20.66 10.23 -16.02
N ALA A 71 -21.77 9.67 -16.48
CA ALA A 71 -22.96 10.44 -16.85
C ALA A 71 -23.51 11.29 -15.69
N GLU A 72 -23.29 10.84 -14.45
CA GLU A 72 -23.71 11.55 -13.22
C GLU A 72 -22.85 12.79 -12.91
N SER A 73 -21.60 12.84 -13.38
CA SER A 73 -20.66 13.93 -13.07
C SER A 73 -19.70 14.17 -14.25
N PRO A 74 -20.11 14.92 -15.29
CA PRO A 74 -19.33 15.12 -16.50
C PRO A 74 -18.04 15.92 -16.29
N ASP A 75 -18.00 16.79 -15.28
CA ASP A 75 -16.86 17.68 -15.01
C ASP A 75 -15.80 17.05 -14.06
N GLN A 76 -15.98 15.79 -13.67
CA GLN A 76 -15.07 15.11 -12.74
C GLN A 76 -14.47 13.83 -13.34
N GLY A 77 -13.14 13.72 -13.25
CA GLY A 77 -12.43 12.47 -13.50
C GLY A 77 -12.61 11.46 -12.36
N PHE A 78 -12.21 10.21 -12.60
CA PHE A 78 -12.22 9.17 -11.57
C PHE A 78 -10.87 8.46 -11.49
N VAL A 79 -10.51 8.02 -10.28
CA VAL A 79 -9.31 7.23 -10.02
C VAL A 79 -9.73 5.83 -9.59
N ILE A 80 -9.14 4.81 -10.20
CA ILE A 80 -9.36 3.41 -9.84
C ILE A 80 -8.09 2.87 -9.17
N PRO A 81 -7.98 2.91 -7.83
CA PRO A 81 -6.89 2.23 -7.16
C PRO A 81 -7.16 0.73 -7.22
N ASN A 82 -6.25 -0.02 -7.83
CA ASN A 82 -6.24 -1.48 -7.71
C ASN A 82 -5.09 -1.90 -6.79
N VAL A 83 -5.32 -2.95 -5.98
CA VAL A 83 -4.29 -3.53 -5.11
C VAL A 83 -4.28 -5.02 -5.34
N GLU A 84 -3.14 -5.53 -5.77
CA GLU A 84 -2.93 -6.95 -6.01
C GLU A 84 -1.93 -7.50 -5.01
N LEU A 85 -2.25 -8.67 -4.47
CA LEU A 85 -1.41 -9.40 -3.51
C LEU A 85 -1.14 -10.80 -4.10
N PRO A 86 -0.14 -10.92 -4.99
CA PRO A 86 0.19 -12.22 -5.58
C PRO A 86 0.74 -13.19 -4.53
N PRO A 87 0.74 -14.51 -4.82
CA PRO A 87 1.34 -15.54 -3.95
C PRO A 87 2.82 -15.29 -3.61
N LEU A 88 3.52 -14.48 -4.42
CA LEU A 88 4.89 -14.03 -4.16
C LEU A 88 5.01 -13.23 -2.85
N CYS A 89 3.94 -12.55 -2.42
CA CYS A 89 3.95 -11.73 -1.20
C CYS A 89 3.88 -12.56 0.09
N SER A 90 3.19 -13.70 0.06
CA SER A 90 3.03 -14.62 1.20
C SER A 90 2.36 -15.91 0.74
N GLN A 91 2.70 -17.04 1.38
CA GLN A 91 2.06 -18.34 1.16
C GLN A 91 0.55 -18.35 1.50
N GLN A 92 0.06 -17.30 2.19
CA GLN A 92 -1.36 -17.14 2.51
C GLN A 92 -2.17 -16.61 1.32
N PHE A 93 -1.53 -16.00 0.32
CA PHE A 93 -2.21 -15.50 -0.87
C PHE A 93 -2.28 -16.61 -1.92
N LYS A 94 -3.50 -16.94 -2.33
CA LYS A 94 -3.76 -17.93 -3.38
C LYS A 94 -3.95 -17.24 -4.73
N PRO A 95 -3.52 -17.85 -5.84
CA PRO A 95 -3.92 -17.41 -7.17
C PRO A 95 -5.44 -17.47 -7.30
N GLY A 96 -6.07 -16.41 -7.79
CA GLY A 96 -7.52 -16.34 -7.94
C GLY A 96 -8.05 -14.91 -7.77
N PRO A 97 -9.38 -14.76 -7.60
CA PRO A 97 -10.00 -13.48 -7.31
C PRO A 97 -9.34 -12.78 -6.10
N PRO A 98 -9.36 -11.44 -6.05
CA PRO A 98 -8.71 -10.69 -4.99
C PRO A 98 -9.27 -11.10 -3.62
N SER A 99 -8.37 -11.49 -2.72
CA SER A 99 -8.72 -11.81 -1.33
C SER A 99 -9.40 -10.64 -0.62
N ASP A 100 -10.17 -10.92 0.44
CA ASP A 100 -10.86 -9.90 1.24
C ASP A 100 -9.91 -8.80 1.71
N HIS A 101 -8.68 -9.16 2.07
CA HIS A 101 -7.64 -8.20 2.45
C HIS A 101 -7.29 -7.22 1.32
N ALA A 102 -7.16 -7.70 0.08
CA ALA A 102 -6.93 -6.84 -1.07
C ALA A 102 -8.15 -5.93 -1.33
N GLN A 103 -9.37 -6.48 -1.27
CA GLN A 103 -10.60 -5.72 -1.50
C GLN A 103 -10.83 -4.63 -0.45
N VAL A 104 -10.63 -4.93 0.83
CA VAL A 104 -10.75 -3.96 1.93
C VAL A 104 -9.70 -2.87 1.80
N THR A 105 -8.45 -3.24 1.49
CA THR A 105 -7.37 -2.27 1.29
C THR A 105 -7.67 -1.33 0.13
N THR A 106 -8.20 -1.86 -0.97
CA THR A 106 -8.65 -1.05 -2.11
C THR A 106 -9.77 -0.10 -1.71
N LYS A 107 -10.81 -0.58 -1.02
CA LYS A 107 -11.92 0.26 -0.53
C LYS A 107 -11.45 1.36 0.42
N GLN A 108 -10.54 1.03 1.35
CA GLN A 108 -9.97 2.00 2.28
C GLN A 108 -9.16 3.09 1.56
N LYS A 109 -8.40 2.71 0.53
CA LYS A 109 -7.66 3.68 -0.31
C LYS A 109 -8.59 4.63 -1.04
N ILE A 110 -9.69 4.13 -1.61
CA ILE A 110 -10.71 4.97 -2.28
C ILE A 110 -11.27 6.00 -1.29
N ASN A 111 -11.62 5.56 -0.08
CA ASN A 111 -12.11 6.47 0.96
C ASN A 111 -11.05 7.52 1.35
N TRP A 112 -9.78 7.12 1.43
CA TRP A 112 -8.69 8.05 1.70
C TRP A 112 -8.52 9.10 0.61
N TYR A 113 -8.61 8.73 -0.67
CA TYR A 113 -8.59 9.71 -1.76
C TYR A 113 -9.80 10.65 -1.70
N GLY A 114 -11.00 10.15 -1.40
CA GLY A 114 -12.20 10.97 -1.24
C GLY A 114 -12.13 11.96 -0.08
N VAL A 115 -11.47 11.59 1.03
CA VAL A 115 -11.34 12.44 2.22
C VAL A 115 -10.15 13.41 2.13
N CYS A 116 -9.06 13.02 1.46
CA CYS A 116 -7.83 13.81 1.38
C CYS A 116 -7.75 14.70 0.12
N MET A 117 -8.56 14.43 -0.92
CA MET A 117 -8.62 15.21 -2.16
C MET A 117 -9.99 15.88 -2.45
N PRO A 118 -10.70 16.52 -1.50
CA PRO A 118 -11.86 17.31 -1.89
C PRO A 118 -11.51 18.57 -2.71
N THR A 119 -10.23 18.98 -2.77
CA THR A 119 -9.78 20.23 -3.43
C THR A 119 -8.75 20.06 -4.55
N TRP A 120 -8.21 18.86 -4.77
CA TRP A 120 -7.36 18.61 -5.94
C TRP A 120 -8.21 18.03 -7.06
N CYS A 121 -9.06 18.91 -7.59
CA CYS A 121 -9.48 18.80 -8.97
C CYS A 121 -8.18 18.81 -9.79
N VAL A 122 -7.66 17.64 -10.15
CA VAL A 122 -6.71 17.53 -11.24
C VAL A 122 -7.55 17.79 -12.50
N SER A 123 -7.85 19.07 -12.71
CA SER A 123 -8.18 19.62 -14.01
C SER A 123 -6.95 19.40 -14.87
N ILE A 124 -6.82 18.18 -15.41
CA ILE A 124 -6.37 18.02 -16.80
C ILE A 124 -7.49 18.65 -17.62
N THR A 125 -7.55 19.99 -17.61
CA THR A 125 -8.09 20.72 -18.74
C THR A 125 -7.24 20.28 -19.91
N MET A 126 -7.78 19.36 -20.71
CA MET A 126 -7.38 19.24 -22.11
C MET A 126 -7.51 20.65 -22.67
N ASP A 127 -6.37 21.32 -22.83
CA ASP A 127 -6.30 22.43 -23.77
C ASP A 127 -6.84 21.88 -25.09
N ARG A 128 -7.86 22.57 -25.58
CA ARG A 128 -8.48 22.36 -26.89
C ARG A 128 -7.39 22.22 -27.95
N LEU A 129 -7.51 21.19 -28.78
CA LEU A 129 -7.29 21.40 -30.21
C LEU A 129 -8.53 22.09 -30.79
#